data_AF-A0ABD6YK36-F1
#
_entry.id   AF-A0ABD6YK36-F1
#
_cell.length_a   1.000
_cell.length_b   1.000
_cell.length_c   1.000
_cell.angle_alpha   90.00
_cell.angle_beta   90.00
_cell.angle_gamma   90.00
#
_symmetry.space_group_name_H-M   'P 1'
#
loop_
_entity.id
_entity.type
_entity.pdbx_description
1 polymer ?
#
loop_
_entity_poly.entity_id
_entity_poly.type
_entity_poly.pdbx_seq_one_letter_code
_entity_poly.pdbx_strand_id
1 'polypeptide(L)'
;MKKFILGTALLTSAFTTMLMAQSKLLAKTTWKIENIAANGNIVLKKTKHINLLAEEPKFNYLQFTDSKKYKTGNSCFQTDASYNLYEESNKVELYSGISGSSSDCKEPKNIEGTYVYKITGDRMDLERIQSENMNNEDAQAAEGAEIAGPGDAIDAASETAVAAAEAAAKESNKPKSKKTTKKARK
;
A
#
# COMPACT_ATOMS: atom_id res chain seq x y z
N MET A 1 21.36 -30.30 -78.29
CA MET A 1 20.62 -29.06 -77.95
C MET A 1 20.44 -29.02 -76.45
N LYS A 2 21.04 -28.01 -75.80
CA LYS A 2 21.20 -27.90 -74.36
C LYS A 2 20.43 -26.67 -73.92
N LYS A 3 19.39 -26.82 -73.09
CA LYS A 3 18.73 -25.70 -72.41
C LYS A 3 18.34 -26.15 -71.00
N PHE A 4 19.14 -25.69 -70.04
CA PHE A 4 18.87 -25.73 -68.62
C PHE A 4 17.72 -24.76 -68.30
N ILE A 5 16.70 -25.22 -67.61
CA ILE A 5 15.71 -24.34 -66.99
C ILE A 5 16.18 -24.16 -65.54
N LEU A 6 16.83 -23.03 -65.26
CA LEU A 6 17.13 -22.57 -63.91
C LEU A 6 15.80 -22.19 -63.26
N GLY A 7 15.34 -23.00 -62.31
CA GLY A 7 14.25 -22.63 -61.40
C GLY A 7 14.80 -21.79 -60.25
N THR A 8 14.54 -20.49 -60.28
CA THR A 8 14.89 -19.57 -59.19
C THR A 8 13.93 -19.77 -58.03
N ALA A 9 14.35 -20.50 -56.99
CA ALA A 9 13.61 -20.58 -55.74
C ALA A 9 13.81 -19.27 -54.94
N LEU A 10 12.80 -18.40 -54.96
CA LEU A 10 12.71 -17.22 -54.09
C LEU A 10 12.49 -17.69 -52.64
N LEU A 11 13.56 -17.75 -51.86
CA LEU A 11 13.53 -17.82 -50.41
C LEU A 11 12.98 -16.49 -49.87
N THR A 12 11.67 -16.42 -49.69
CA THR A 12 11.06 -15.35 -48.90
C THR A 12 11.40 -15.60 -47.44
N SER A 13 12.46 -14.95 -46.97
CA SER A 13 12.76 -14.85 -45.54
C SER A 13 11.64 -14.04 -44.89
N ALA A 14 10.65 -14.73 -44.34
CA ALA A 14 9.69 -14.13 -43.42
C ALA A 14 10.44 -13.77 -42.14
N PHE A 15 11.07 -12.59 -42.12
CA PHE A 15 11.41 -11.93 -40.87
C PHE A 15 10.08 -11.56 -40.20
N THR A 16 9.54 -12.50 -39.41
CA THR A 16 8.52 -12.19 -38.41
C THR A 16 9.11 -11.15 -37.49
N THR A 17 8.68 -9.89 -37.66
CA THR A 17 8.90 -8.85 -36.69
C THR A 17 8.28 -9.32 -35.37
N MET A 18 9.12 -9.86 -34.48
CA MET A 18 8.79 -9.90 -33.06
C MET A 18 8.64 -8.45 -32.63
N LEU A 19 7.42 -7.93 -32.76
CA LEU A 19 6.98 -6.76 -32.04
C LEU A 19 7.19 -7.14 -30.57
N MET A 20 8.28 -6.65 -29.98
CA MET A 20 8.55 -6.77 -28.55
C MET A 20 7.38 -6.09 -27.85
N ALA A 21 6.32 -6.85 -27.58
CA ALA A 21 5.31 -6.45 -26.65
C ALA A 21 6.06 -6.28 -25.33
N GLN A 22 6.40 -5.03 -24.99
CA GLN A 22 6.89 -4.71 -23.66
C GLN A 22 5.87 -5.34 -22.73
N SER A 23 6.34 -6.34 -22.02
CA SER A 23 5.52 -7.22 -21.23
C SER A 23 4.90 -6.39 -20.10
N LYS A 24 3.59 -6.54 -19.95
CA LYS A 24 2.70 -5.72 -19.13
C LYS A 24 2.13 -6.54 -17.98
N LEU A 25 2.86 -7.54 -17.48
CA LEU A 25 2.32 -8.56 -16.59
C LEU A 25 1.55 -7.98 -15.41
N LEU A 26 2.08 -6.90 -14.82
CA LEU A 26 1.45 -6.18 -13.71
C LEU A 26 0.66 -4.95 -14.13
N ALA A 27 0.88 -4.40 -15.34
CA ALA A 27 0.26 -3.14 -15.73
C ALA A 27 -1.27 -3.25 -15.76
N LYS A 28 -1.96 -2.26 -15.17
CA LYS A 28 -3.43 -2.22 -15.06
C LYS A 28 -4.04 -3.39 -14.28
N THR A 29 -3.29 -3.96 -13.32
CA THR A 29 -3.80 -5.00 -12.43
C THR A 29 -4.04 -4.45 -11.03
N THR A 30 -4.94 -5.09 -10.29
CA THR A 30 -5.28 -4.72 -8.92
C THR A 30 -5.31 -5.97 -8.05
N TRP A 31 -4.72 -5.84 -6.88
CA TRP A 31 -4.50 -6.94 -5.95
C TRP A 31 -4.92 -6.50 -4.55
N LYS A 32 -5.60 -7.38 -3.83
CA LYS A 32 -5.83 -7.28 -2.39
C LYS A 32 -4.64 -7.92 -1.66
N ILE A 33 -4.09 -7.23 -0.67
CA ILE A 33 -3.10 -7.80 0.24
C ILE A 33 -3.85 -8.69 1.25
N GLU A 34 -3.61 -10.00 1.16
CA GLU A 34 -4.19 -10.98 2.08
C GLU A 34 -3.34 -11.14 3.34
N ASN A 35 -2.01 -11.09 3.20
CA ASN A 35 -1.09 -11.22 4.32
C ASN A 35 0.25 -10.52 4.03
N ILE A 36 0.87 -9.99 5.08
CA ILE A 36 2.28 -9.55 5.10
C ILE A 36 2.94 -10.26 6.29
N ALA A 37 3.77 -11.25 5.99
CA ALA A 37 4.48 -12.04 6.97
C ALA A 37 5.58 -11.22 7.67
N ALA A 38 6.07 -11.71 8.82
CA ALA A 38 7.09 -11.03 9.62
C ALA A 38 8.44 -10.85 8.89
N ASN A 39 8.76 -11.76 7.96
CA ASN A 39 9.94 -11.65 7.10
C ASN A 39 9.74 -10.72 5.88
N GLY A 40 8.59 -10.05 5.80
CA GLY A 40 8.22 -9.15 4.72
C GLY A 40 7.65 -9.82 3.47
N ASN A 41 7.46 -11.15 3.45
CA ASN A 41 6.79 -11.81 2.33
C ASN A 41 5.31 -11.39 2.26
N ILE A 42 4.80 -11.21 1.05
CA ILE A 42 3.45 -10.71 0.81
C ILE A 42 2.65 -11.72 0.00
N VAL A 43 1.41 -11.96 0.42
CA VAL A 43 0.44 -12.74 -0.34
C VAL A 43 -0.65 -11.82 -0.86
N LEU A 44 -0.87 -11.88 -2.16
CA LEU A 44 -1.79 -11.03 -2.90
C LEU A 44 -2.84 -11.88 -3.61
N LYS A 45 -4.08 -11.40 -3.62
CA LYS A 45 -5.19 -11.96 -4.41
C LYS A 45 -5.70 -10.95 -5.41
N LYS A 46 -5.81 -11.36 -6.68
CA LYS A 46 -6.31 -10.53 -7.76
C LYS A 46 -7.73 -10.07 -7.45
N THR A 47 -8.02 -8.81 -7.73
CA THR A 47 -9.34 -8.22 -7.50
C THR A 47 -9.68 -7.25 -8.63
N LYS A 48 -10.94 -6.80 -8.66
CA LYS A 48 -11.38 -5.77 -9.62
C LYS A 48 -10.63 -4.46 -9.38
N HIS A 49 -10.51 -3.67 -10.44
CA HIS A 49 -9.99 -2.31 -10.37
C HIS A 49 -10.77 -1.47 -9.35
N ILE A 50 -10.07 -0.63 -8.59
CA ILE A 50 -10.66 0.28 -7.60
C ILE A 50 -10.65 1.70 -8.16
N ASN A 51 -11.84 2.30 -8.27
CA ASN A 51 -11.96 3.72 -8.57
C ASN A 51 -11.78 4.53 -7.29
N LEU A 52 -10.54 4.89 -6.96
CA LEU A 52 -10.19 5.58 -5.71
C LEU A 52 -10.80 6.99 -5.56
N LEU A 53 -11.41 7.54 -6.61
CA LEU A 53 -12.16 8.80 -6.53
C LEU A 53 -13.62 8.61 -6.10
N ALA A 54 -14.15 7.39 -6.25
CA ALA A 54 -15.55 7.07 -6.00
C ALA A 54 -15.76 5.95 -4.96
N GLU A 55 -14.71 5.19 -4.66
CA GLU A 55 -14.74 4.04 -3.76
C GLU A 55 -13.69 4.19 -2.65
N GLU A 56 -14.10 3.93 -1.42
CA GLU A 56 -13.19 3.77 -0.27
C GLU A 56 -12.88 2.28 -0.07
N PRO A 57 -11.66 1.81 -0.42
CA PRO A 57 -11.33 0.40 -0.29
C PRO A 57 -11.20 -0.02 1.17
N LYS A 58 -12.07 -0.94 1.61
CA LYS A 58 -12.09 -1.48 2.99
C LYS A 58 -11.00 -2.53 3.27
N PHE A 59 -10.00 -2.64 2.42
CA PHE A 59 -8.91 -3.60 2.52
C PHE A 59 -7.61 -2.99 1.99
N ASN A 60 -6.48 -3.53 2.44
CA ASN A 60 -5.18 -3.13 1.91
C ASN A 60 -5.02 -3.62 0.47
N TYR A 61 -4.63 -2.75 -0.45
CA TYR A 61 -4.56 -3.05 -1.87
C TYR A 61 -3.25 -2.63 -2.51
N LEU A 62 -2.98 -3.18 -3.69
CA LEU A 62 -1.89 -2.78 -4.58
C LEU A 62 -2.45 -2.70 -6.02
N GLN A 63 -2.48 -1.49 -6.58
CA GLN A 63 -3.06 -1.19 -7.89
C GLN A 63 -1.99 -0.63 -8.83
N PHE A 64 -1.54 -1.45 -9.77
CA PHE A 64 -0.56 -1.07 -10.77
C PHE A 64 -1.22 -0.32 -11.93
N THR A 65 -0.55 0.74 -12.38
CA THR A 65 -0.93 1.53 -13.56
C THR A 65 -0.10 1.09 -14.79
N ASP A 66 -0.34 1.70 -15.95
CA ASP A 66 0.49 1.47 -17.15
C ASP A 66 1.79 2.28 -17.17
N SER A 67 2.00 3.17 -16.21
CA SER A 67 3.06 4.18 -16.23
C SER A 67 4.22 3.85 -15.28
N LYS A 68 4.46 2.56 -14.99
CA LYS A 68 5.40 2.10 -13.94
C LYS A 68 5.11 2.71 -12.55
N LYS A 69 3.86 3.09 -12.31
CA LYS A 69 3.37 3.57 -11.02
C LYS A 69 2.42 2.57 -10.42
N TYR A 70 2.35 2.54 -9.10
CA TYR A 70 1.34 1.81 -8.37
C TYR A 70 0.74 2.68 -7.28
N LYS A 71 -0.48 2.35 -6.90
CA LYS A 71 -1.17 2.90 -5.74
C LYS A 71 -1.32 1.81 -4.69
N THR A 72 -1.09 2.14 -3.42
CA THR A 72 -1.33 1.24 -2.28
C THR A 72 -2.00 2.00 -1.16
N GLY A 73 -2.65 1.30 -0.24
CA GLY A 73 -3.34 1.94 0.86
C GLY A 73 -4.55 1.16 1.36
N ASN A 74 -5.42 1.86 2.09
CA ASN A 74 -6.71 1.40 2.61
C ASN A 74 -7.74 2.53 2.50
N SER A 75 -8.81 2.50 3.28
CA SER A 75 -9.89 3.48 3.22
C SER A 75 -9.49 4.90 3.68
N CYS A 76 -8.45 5.03 4.51
CA CYS A 76 -8.05 6.31 5.11
C CYS A 76 -6.60 6.71 4.82
N PHE A 77 -5.83 5.84 4.17
CA PHE A 77 -4.43 6.04 3.80
C PHE A 77 -4.22 5.67 2.33
N GLN A 78 -3.53 6.52 1.58
CA GLN A 78 -3.16 6.25 0.20
C GLN A 78 -1.72 6.66 -0.07
N THR A 79 -1.02 5.85 -0.87
CA THR A 79 0.32 6.14 -1.38
C THR A 79 0.33 6.04 -2.91
N ASP A 80 0.90 7.05 -3.56
CA ASP A 80 1.27 7.03 -4.96
C ASP A 80 2.78 6.77 -5.09
N ALA A 81 3.16 5.66 -5.71
CA ALA A 81 4.55 5.19 -5.77
C ALA A 81 4.93 4.66 -7.16
N SER A 82 6.22 4.35 -7.33
CA SER A 82 6.75 3.78 -8.58
C SER A 82 7.23 2.34 -8.38
N TYR A 83 7.24 1.55 -9.44
CA TYR A 83 7.79 0.20 -9.41
C TYR A 83 8.64 -0.09 -10.64
N ASN A 84 9.58 -1.01 -10.50
CA ASN A 84 10.28 -1.65 -11.62
C ASN A 84 9.92 -3.13 -11.67
N LEU A 85 9.80 -3.66 -12.90
CA LEU A 85 9.53 -5.06 -13.16
C LEU A 85 10.65 -5.62 -14.04
N TYR A 86 11.30 -6.67 -13.54
CA TYR A 86 12.41 -7.37 -14.18
C TYR A 86 11.95 -8.79 -14.52
N GLU A 87 11.24 -8.94 -15.63
CA GLU A 87 10.59 -10.21 -15.98
C GLU A 87 11.55 -11.36 -16.21
N GLU A 88 12.73 -11.10 -16.78
CA GLU A 88 13.77 -12.11 -17.00
C GLU A 88 14.23 -12.78 -15.69
N SER A 89 14.08 -12.10 -14.56
CA SER A 89 14.49 -12.59 -13.24
C SER A 89 13.31 -12.82 -12.30
N ASN A 90 12.07 -12.66 -12.77
CA ASN A 90 10.85 -12.68 -11.96
C ASN A 90 10.94 -11.76 -10.74
N LYS A 91 11.53 -10.56 -10.88
CA LYS A 91 11.66 -9.60 -9.79
C LYS A 91 10.77 -8.40 -9.98
N VAL A 92 10.22 -7.90 -8.87
CA VAL A 92 9.56 -6.60 -8.79
C VAL A 92 10.23 -5.79 -7.69
N GLU A 93 10.55 -4.54 -7.98
CA GLU A 93 11.04 -3.59 -7.00
C GLU A 93 9.96 -2.53 -6.77
N LEU A 94 9.52 -2.43 -5.53
CA LEU A 94 8.51 -1.47 -5.08
C LEU A 94 9.23 -0.36 -4.32
N TYR A 95 9.14 0.88 -4.82
CA TYR A 95 9.73 2.03 -4.16
C TYR A 95 8.73 2.67 -3.20
N SER A 96 9.24 3.40 -2.20
CA SER A 96 8.46 4.36 -1.43
C SER A 96 7.86 5.44 -2.33
N GLY A 97 6.82 6.09 -1.83
CA GLY A 97 6.05 7.07 -2.58
C GLY A 97 5.56 8.21 -1.71
N ILE A 98 4.67 9.02 -2.28
CA ILE A 98 4.03 10.13 -1.58
C ILE A 98 2.75 9.59 -0.95
N SER A 99 2.65 9.72 0.36
CA SER A 99 1.52 9.23 1.15
C SER A 99 0.65 10.39 1.66
N GLY A 100 -0.64 10.14 1.78
CA GLY A 100 -1.61 11.01 2.43
C GLY A 100 -2.57 10.19 3.29
N SER A 101 -2.90 10.71 4.47
CA SER A 101 -3.77 10.04 5.43
C SER A 101 -4.71 11.02 6.15
N SER A 102 -5.84 10.52 6.65
CA SER A 102 -6.66 11.24 7.62
C SER A 102 -6.03 11.19 9.02
N SER A 103 -6.36 12.14 9.90
CA SER A 103 -5.78 12.32 11.24
C SER A 103 -5.70 11.04 12.09
N ASP A 104 -6.75 10.22 12.05
CA ASP A 104 -6.89 9.04 12.91
C ASP A 104 -6.66 7.73 12.15
N CYS A 105 -5.97 7.80 11.00
CA CYS A 105 -5.76 6.62 10.17
C CYS A 105 -4.66 5.72 10.72
N LYS A 106 -4.98 4.43 10.83
CA LYS A 106 -3.95 3.41 11.02
C LYS A 106 -3.23 3.15 9.70
N GLU A 107 -1.97 3.55 9.63
CA GLU A 107 -1.15 3.34 8.44
C GLU A 107 -0.95 1.84 8.16
N PRO A 108 -1.11 1.39 6.90
CA PRO A 108 -0.72 0.06 6.48
C PRO A 108 0.77 -0.19 6.68
N LYS A 109 1.15 -1.47 6.83
CA LYS A 109 2.57 -1.84 6.83
C LYS A 109 3.23 -1.43 5.52
N ASN A 110 4.46 -0.90 5.62
CA ASN A 110 5.29 -0.59 4.46
C ASN A 110 5.60 -1.89 3.68
N ILE A 111 5.54 -1.79 2.34
CA ILE A 111 5.76 -2.91 1.41
C ILE A 111 6.90 -2.61 0.44
N GLU A 112 7.66 -1.54 0.64
CA GLU A 112 8.81 -1.22 -0.21
C GLU A 112 9.88 -2.32 -0.15
N GLY A 113 10.63 -2.45 -1.24
CA GLY A 113 11.72 -3.41 -1.38
C GLY A 113 11.65 -4.21 -2.67
N THR A 114 12.59 -5.14 -2.78
CA THR A 114 12.73 -6.02 -3.94
C THR A 114 12.21 -7.40 -3.60
N TYR A 115 11.38 -7.94 -4.49
CA TYR A 115 10.72 -9.22 -4.31
C TYR A 115 10.96 -10.11 -5.53
N VAL A 116 11.11 -11.41 -5.30
CA VAL A 116 10.82 -12.40 -6.33
C VAL A 116 9.32 -12.61 -6.34
N TYR A 117 8.68 -12.52 -7.51
CA TYR A 117 7.25 -12.72 -7.64
C TYR A 117 6.93 -14.07 -8.30
N LYS A 118 5.83 -14.69 -7.87
CA LYS A 118 5.22 -15.84 -8.54
C LYS A 118 3.73 -15.62 -8.66
N ILE A 119 3.21 -15.67 -9.88
CA ILE A 119 1.77 -15.56 -10.15
C ILE A 119 1.23 -16.95 -10.49
N THR A 120 0.14 -17.36 -9.84
CA THR A 120 -0.55 -18.63 -10.10
C THR A 120 -2.06 -18.39 -10.06
N GLY A 121 -2.68 -18.28 -11.24
CA GLY A 121 -4.08 -17.88 -11.37
C GLY A 121 -4.31 -16.48 -10.80
N ASP A 122 -5.20 -16.38 -9.83
CA ASP A 122 -5.54 -15.12 -9.13
C ASP A 122 -4.70 -14.87 -7.88
N ARG A 123 -3.64 -15.66 -7.64
CA ARG A 123 -2.72 -15.46 -6.51
C ARG A 123 -1.38 -14.94 -6.99
N MET A 124 -0.81 -13.99 -6.26
CA MET A 124 0.59 -13.59 -6.39
C MET A 124 1.28 -13.70 -5.04
N ASP A 125 2.38 -14.43 -5.01
CA ASP A 125 3.28 -14.50 -3.87
C ASP A 125 4.50 -13.61 -4.15
N LEU A 126 4.84 -12.73 -3.21
CA LEU A 126 6.03 -11.89 -3.23
C LEU A 126 6.96 -12.35 -2.12
N GLU A 127 8.11 -12.90 -2.49
CA GLU A 127 9.16 -13.30 -1.56
C GLU A 127 10.21 -12.21 -1.47
N ARG A 128 10.41 -11.65 -0.28
CA ARG A 128 11.30 -10.51 -0.07
C ARG A 128 12.75 -10.95 -0.23
N ILE A 129 13.48 -10.23 -1.07
CA ILE A 129 14.94 -10.38 -1.18
C ILE A 129 15.54 -9.56 -0.04
N GLN A 130 16.05 -10.23 0.99
CA GLN A 130 16.81 -9.56 2.04
C GLN A 130 18.13 -9.06 1.43
N SER A 131 18.36 -7.75 1.44
CA SER A 131 19.70 -7.22 1.20
C SER A 131 20.48 -7.33 2.51
N GLU A 132 21.75 -7.71 2.43
CA GLU A 132 22.63 -7.94 3.61
C GLU A 132 22.88 -6.67 4.46
N ASN A 133 22.28 -5.52 4.11
CA ASN A 133 22.51 -4.21 4.72
C ASN A 133 21.25 -3.45 5.17
N MET A 134 20.06 -4.06 5.16
CA MET A 134 18.89 -3.44 5.83
C MET A 134 18.85 -3.87 7.29
N ASN A 135 19.47 -3.06 8.15
CA ASN A 135 19.18 -3.08 9.58
C ASN A 135 17.66 -2.95 9.76
N ASN A 136 17.06 -4.04 10.22
CA ASN A 136 15.65 -4.17 10.43
C ASN A 136 15.27 -3.44 11.73
N GLU A 137 15.32 -2.11 11.72
CA GLU A 137 14.94 -1.28 12.88
C GLU A 137 13.43 -1.34 13.18
N ASP A 138 12.61 -1.84 12.24
CA ASP A 138 11.16 -1.97 12.44
C ASP A 138 10.71 -3.35 12.96
N ALA A 139 11.61 -4.35 13.07
CA ALA A 139 11.27 -5.65 13.65
C ALA A 139 11.36 -5.71 15.19
N GLN A 140 11.82 -4.65 15.85
CA GLN A 140 12.00 -4.60 17.30
C GLN A 140 10.93 -3.78 18.05
N ALA A 141 9.74 -3.55 17.47
CA ALA A 141 8.63 -2.89 18.15
C ALA A 141 7.46 -3.83 18.51
N ALA A 142 7.68 -5.15 18.57
CA ALA A 142 6.63 -6.11 18.94
C ALA A 142 7.05 -7.14 20.00
N GLU A 143 8.02 -6.80 20.85
CA GLU A 143 8.32 -7.59 22.05
C GLU A 143 8.00 -6.77 23.30
N GLY A 144 6.73 -6.82 23.70
CA GLY A 144 6.22 -6.15 24.88
C GLY A 144 4.72 -6.33 25.06
N ALA A 145 4.34 -7.46 25.67
CA ALA A 145 3.02 -7.79 26.25
C ALA A 145 1.85 -8.01 25.26
N GLU A 146 1.00 -9.04 25.35
CA GLU A 146 0.87 -10.22 26.20
C GLU A 146 0.02 -11.24 25.43
N ILE A 147 0.13 -12.51 25.80
CA ILE A 147 -0.52 -13.66 25.18
C ILE A 147 -2.02 -13.63 25.52
N ALA A 148 -2.90 -13.59 24.52
CA ALA A 148 -4.30 -13.99 24.68
C ALA A 148 -4.75 -14.81 23.46
N GLY A 149 -5.08 -16.08 23.73
CA GLY A 149 -5.63 -17.01 22.75
C GLY A 149 -7.03 -16.63 22.27
N PRO A 150 -7.56 -17.34 21.26
CA PRO A 150 -8.63 -16.85 20.41
C PRO A 150 -10.00 -17.04 21.05
N GLY A 151 -10.68 -15.93 21.30
CA GLY A 151 -12.11 -15.92 21.64
C GLY A 151 -12.40 -15.05 22.84
N ASP A 152 -12.48 -13.75 22.64
CA ASP A 152 -13.41 -12.87 23.37
C ASP A 152 -13.52 -11.56 22.58
N ALA A 153 -14.57 -11.51 21.78
CA ALA A 153 -15.13 -10.25 21.30
C ALA A 153 -15.79 -9.55 22.50
N ILE A 154 -15.91 -8.22 22.42
CA ILE A 154 -16.84 -7.34 23.15
C ILE A 154 -16.76 -7.31 24.68
N ASP A 155 -15.85 -6.50 25.23
CA ASP A 155 -16.18 -5.40 26.18
C ASP A 155 -14.89 -4.87 26.83
N ALA A 156 -14.43 -3.71 26.37
CA ALA A 156 -13.46 -2.89 27.11
C ALA A 156 -13.68 -1.40 26.83
N ALA A 157 -14.95 -1.02 26.68
CA ALA A 157 -15.37 0.37 26.54
C ALA A 157 -16.27 0.76 27.73
N SER A 158 -15.78 0.64 28.97
CA SER A 158 -16.50 1.22 30.11
C SER A 158 -15.67 1.69 31.32
N GLU A 159 -14.33 1.78 31.26
CA GLU A 159 -13.55 2.21 32.43
C GLU A 159 -12.59 3.40 32.23
N THR A 160 -12.43 3.94 31.02
CA THR A 160 -11.63 5.16 30.80
C THR A 160 -12.44 6.46 30.75
N ALA A 161 -13.74 6.41 31.03
CA ALA A 161 -14.60 7.60 31.12
C ALA A 161 -14.53 8.35 32.46
N VAL A 162 -13.79 7.84 33.47
CA VAL A 162 -13.74 8.46 34.81
C VAL A 162 -12.52 9.39 35.01
N ALA A 163 -11.50 9.34 34.15
CA ALA A 163 -10.28 10.15 34.34
C ALA A 163 -10.28 11.51 33.63
N ALA A 164 -11.25 11.81 32.76
CA ALA A 164 -11.28 13.05 31.96
C ALA A 164 -12.32 14.09 32.44
N ALA A 165 -13.07 13.84 33.51
CA ALA A 165 -14.10 14.75 34.02
C ALA A 165 -13.64 15.63 35.21
N GLU A 166 -12.53 15.32 35.89
CA GLU A 166 -12.10 16.08 37.08
C GLU A 166 -11.13 17.24 36.80
N ALA A 167 -10.67 17.43 35.55
CA ALA A 167 -9.74 18.51 35.21
C ALA A 167 -10.41 19.85 34.78
N ALA A 168 -11.71 19.86 34.47
CA ALA A 168 -12.41 21.06 33.94
C ALA A 168 -13.25 21.83 34.99
N ALA A 169 -13.22 21.45 36.26
CA ALA A 169 -14.06 22.05 37.31
C ALA A 169 -13.33 23.02 38.27
N LYS A 170 -12.07 23.39 38.03
CA LYS A 170 -11.28 24.25 38.94
C LYS A 170 -10.95 25.66 38.46
N GLU A 171 -11.41 26.11 37.29
CA GLU A 171 -11.15 27.48 36.80
C GLU A 171 -12.35 28.45 36.83
N SER A 172 -13.48 28.03 37.39
CA SER A 172 -14.67 28.88 37.54
C SER A 172 -15.05 29.09 38.99
N ASN A 173 -14.14 29.63 39.81
CA ASN A 173 -14.55 30.12 41.12
C ASN A 173 -13.80 31.35 41.63
N LYS A 174 -14.63 32.38 41.89
CA LYS A 174 -14.43 33.63 42.68
C LYS A 174 -13.86 34.89 41.98
N PRO A 175 -14.27 36.09 42.44
CA PRO A 175 -15.66 36.59 42.50
C PRO A 175 -15.81 38.06 42.03
N LYS A 176 -17.06 38.48 41.83
CA LYS A 176 -17.53 39.86 41.61
C LYS A 176 -16.88 40.90 42.55
N SER A 177 -16.42 42.03 42.00
CA SER A 177 -16.21 43.29 42.72
C SER A 177 -16.89 44.46 41.99
N LYS A 178 -17.37 45.41 42.79
CA LYS A 178 -18.44 46.39 42.54
C LYS A 178 -18.02 47.61 41.68
N LYS A 179 -18.91 47.94 40.74
CA LYS A 179 -19.57 49.26 40.52
C LYS A 179 -18.84 50.54 41.00
N THR A 180 -18.50 51.43 40.06
CA THR A 180 -18.75 52.87 40.23
C THR A 180 -18.90 53.59 38.89
N THR A 181 -20.07 54.20 38.70
CA THR A 181 -20.44 55.21 37.70
C THR A 181 -19.60 56.49 37.84
N LYS A 182 -19.19 57.08 36.72
CA LYS A 182 -19.12 58.55 36.57
C LYS A 182 -19.46 58.95 35.14
N LYS A 183 -20.10 60.11 35.06
CA LYS A 183 -21.00 60.62 34.02
C LYS A 183 -20.31 61.79 33.28
N ALA A 184 -20.68 62.00 32.01
CA ALA A 184 -20.55 63.22 31.19
C ALA A 184 -19.11 63.55 30.70
N ARG A 185 -18.91 64.21 29.53
CA ARG A 185 -19.72 65.24 28.89
C ARG A 185 -19.22 65.51 27.44
N LYS A 186 -20.18 65.83 26.56
CA LYS A 186 -20.14 66.58 25.29
C LYS A 186 -18.99 66.35 24.30
#